data_AF-A0A4U8S327-F1
#
_entry.id   AF-A0A4U8S327-F1
#
_cell.length_a   1.000
_cell.length_b   1.000
_cell.length_c   1.000
_cell.angle_alpha   90.00
_cell.angle_beta   90.00
_cell.angle_gamma   90.00
#
_symmetry.space_group_name_H-M   'P 1'
#
loop_
_entity.id
_entity.type
_entity.pdbx_description
1 polymer ?
#
loop_
_entity_poly.entity_id
_entity_poly.type
_entity_poly.pdbx_seq_one_letter_code
_entity_poly.pdbx_strand_id
1 'polypeptide(L)'
;MKGLVFRANMKKISQDFGNVSAMAKAFNIKHPTLEHIIYKKTTFGFRSDSVREAVNRLIAGGYLTYTDEVQSQSSHNEVKE
;
A
#
# COMPACT_ATOMS: atom_id res chain seq x y z
N MET A 1 -8.19 14.21 11.62
CA MET A 1 -7.05 13.30 11.83
C MET A 1 -6.47 12.95 10.46
N LYS A 2 -5.17 13.17 10.19
CA LYS A 2 -4.56 12.75 8.92
C LYS A 2 -4.43 11.21 8.94
N GLY A 3 -5.26 10.53 8.16
CA GLY A 3 -5.24 9.08 8.00
C GLY A 3 -3.99 8.61 7.28
N LEU A 4 -3.66 7.32 7.41
CA LEU A 4 -2.74 6.66 6.49
C LEU A 4 -3.28 6.83 5.06
N VAL A 5 -2.43 6.92 4.04
CA VAL A 5 -2.85 7.03 2.61
C VAL A 5 -2.98 5.64 1.98
N PHE A 6 -2.14 4.70 2.40
CA PHE A 6 -2.10 3.34 1.89
C PHE A 6 -2.22 2.34 3.03
N ARG A 7 -2.89 1.21 2.75
CA ARG A 7 -2.91 0.03 3.60
C ARG A 7 -2.18 -1.10 2.88
N ALA A 8 -1.17 -1.67 3.52
CA ALA A 8 -0.41 -2.79 2.98
C ALA A 8 -1.09 -4.13 3.26
N ASN A 9 -1.15 -4.99 2.25
CA ASN A 9 -1.58 -6.37 2.39
C ASN A 9 -0.40 -7.24 2.85
N MET A 10 -0.11 -7.18 4.16
CA MET A 10 1.04 -7.89 4.75
C MET A 10 0.97 -9.41 4.52
N LYS A 11 -0.23 -9.99 4.39
CA LYS A 11 -0.40 -11.41 4.09
C LYS A 11 0.14 -11.74 2.70
N LYS A 12 -0.29 -11.00 1.68
CA LYS A 12 0.19 -11.19 0.30
C LYS A 12 1.68 -10.87 0.16
N ILE A 13 2.16 -9.81 0.81
CA ILE A 13 3.60 -9.47 0.83
C ILE A 13 4.43 -10.60 1.44
N SER A 14 3.96 -11.18 2.55
CA SER A 14 4.64 -12.30 3.20
C SER A 14 4.62 -13.57 2.34
N GLN A 15 3.53 -13.85 1.64
CA GLN A 15 3.43 -15.01 0.74
C GLN A 15 4.32 -14.88 -0.51
N ASP A 16 4.33 -13.72 -1.15
CA ASP A 16 5.02 -13.54 -2.44
C ASP A 16 6.51 -13.17 -2.27
N PHE A 17 6.87 -12.42 -1.21
CA PHE A 17 8.22 -11.89 -1.01
C PHE A 17 8.86 -12.28 0.34
N GLY A 18 8.09 -12.86 1.26
CA GLY A 18 8.55 -13.13 2.63
C GLY A 18 8.52 -11.90 3.54
N ASN A 19 9.10 -10.77 3.11
CA ASN A 19 9.13 -9.53 3.89
C ASN A 19 9.17 -8.26 3.01
N VAL A 20 8.95 -7.10 3.66
CA VAL A 20 8.93 -5.77 3.02
C VAL A 20 10.28 -5.41 2.38
N SER A 21 11.39 -5.87 2.96
CA SER A 21 12.74 -5.63 2.42
C SER A 21 12.99 -6.34 1.09
N ALA A 22 12.51 -7.58 0.97
CA ALA A 22 12.54 -8.34 -0.27
C ALA A 22 11.63 -7.72 -1.34
N MET A 23 10.45 -7.24 -0.96
CA MET A 23 9.56 -6.51 -1.87
C MET A 23 10.21 -5.21 -2.37
N ALA A 24 10.84 -4.42 -1.49
CA ALA A 24 11.58 -3.22 -1.87
C ALA A 24 12.64 -3.52 -2.95
N LYS A 25 13.40 -4.60 -2.79
CA LYS A 25 14.38 -5.04 -3.79
C LYS A 25 13.72 -5.45 -5.12
N ALA A 26 12.63 -6.22 -5.07
CA ALA A 26 11.92 -6.70 -6.26
C ALA A 26 11.35 -5.56 -7.12
N PHE A 27 10.89 -4.49 -6.49
CA PHE A 27 10.33 -3.31 -7.18
C PHE A 27 11.35 -2.17 -7.38
N ASN A 28 12.63 -2.40 -7.07
CA ASN A 28 13.69 -1.40 -7.13
C ASN A 28 13.35 -0.10 -6.37
N ILE A 29 12.69 -0.23 -5.22
CA ILE A 29 12.36 0.88 -4.31
C ILE A 29 13.31 0.82 -3.13
N LYS A 30 13.78 1.97 -2.64
CA LYS A 30 14.55 2.03 -1.40
C LYS A 30 13.68 1.56 -0.22
N HIS A 31 14.20 0.65 0.61
CA HIS A 31 13.48 0.13 1.79
C HIS A 31 12.87 1.24 2.68
N PRO A 32 13.58 2.33 3.02
CA PRO A 32 13.00 3.41 3.83
C PRO A 32 11.85 4.14 3.13
N THR A 33 11.84 4.21 1.79
CA THR A 33 10.75 4.79 1.02
C THR A 33 9.50 3.94 1.15
N LEU A 34 9.66 2.62 1.07
CA LEU A 34 8.54 1.68 1.20
C LEU A 34 7.99 1.63 2.63
N GLU A 35 8.86 1.64 3.65
CA GLU A 35 8.43 1.78 5.04
C GLU A 35 7.68 3.09 5.29
N HIS A 36 8.11 4.20 4.67
CA HIS A 36 7.41 5.47 4.77
C HIS A 36 6.01 5.38 4.16
N ILE A 37 5.85 4.74 3.00
CA ILE A 37 4.56 4.53 2.34
C ILE A 37 3.61 3.68 3.22
N ILE A 38 4.13 2.63 3.86
CA ILE A 38 3.33 1.67 4.62
C ILE A 38 2.99 2.18 6.02
N TYR A 39 3.96 2.77 6.72
CA TYR A 39 3.85 3.03 8.16
C TYR A 39 3.68 4.49 8.53
N LYS A 40 4.00 5.45 7.64
CA LYS A 40 3.88 6.87 7.99
C LYS A 40 2.55 7.47 7.53
N LYS A 41 1.93 8.22 8.46
CA LYS A 41 0.65 8.94 8.29
C LYS A 41 0.76 10.27 7.55
N THR A 42 1.94 10.62 7.04
CA THR A 42 2.15 11.89 6.34
C THR A 42 1.89 11.72 4.86
N THR A 43 1.32 12.75 4.24
CA THR A 43 1.13 12.89 2.79
C THR A 43 2.42 12.48 2.07
N PHE A 44 2.41 11.29 1.46
CA PHE A 44 3.52 10.79 0.69
C PHE A 44 3.53 11.51 -0.67
N GLY A 45 4.44 12.47 -0.82
CA GLY A 45 4.68 13.12 -2.11
C GLY A 45 5.64 12.28 -2.93
N PHE A 46 5.21 11.82 -4.11
CA PHE A 46 6.08 11.16 -5.08
C PHE A 46 7.11 12.15 -5.61
N ARG A 47 8.33 12.12 -5.05
CA ARG A 47 9.44 12.98 -5.49
C ARG A 47 10.06 12.55 -6.83
N SER A 48 9.74 11.35 -7.31
CA SER A 48 10.15 10.86 -8.64
C SER A 48 9.05 10.04 -9.28
N ASP A 49 8.99 10.07 -10.61
CA ASP A 49 8.05 9.26 -11.39
C ASP A 49 8.31 7.76 -11.22
N SER A 50 9.58 7.36 -11.06
CA SER A 50 9.96 5.97 -10.79
C SER A 50 9.32 5.41 -9.53
N VAL A 51 9.23 6.21 -8.46
CA VAL A 51 8.56 5.79 -7.21
C VAL A 51 7.05 5.75 -7.39
N ARG A 52 6.48 6.67 -8.19
CA ARG A 52 5.05 6.65 -8.54
C ARG A 52 4.66 5.40 -9.31
N GLU A 53 5.43 5.05 -10.34
CA GLU A 53 5.22 3.84 -11.13
C GLU A 53 5.33 2.58 -10.27
N ALA A 54 6.34 2.51 -9.40
CA ALA A 54 6.52 1.35 -8.54
C ALA A 54 5.35 1.19 -7.56
N VAL A 55 4.83 2.29 -6.99
CA VAL A 55 3.63 2.25 -6.15
C VAL A 55 2.38 1.88 -6.94
N ASN A 56 2.20 2.38 -8.15
CA ASN A 56 1.09 1.98 -9.02
C ASN A 56 1.12 0.48 -9.32
N ARG A 57 2.31 -0.11 -9.55
CA ARG A 57 2.46 -1.56 -9.72
C ARG A 57 2.14 -2.32 -8.44
N LEU A 58 2.52 -1.80 -7.27
CA LEU A 58 2.17 -2.41 -5.98
C LEU A 58 0.65 -2.39 -5.73
N ILE A 59 -0.04 -1.33 -6.13
CA ILE A 59 -1.51 -1.22 -6.03
C ILE A 59 -2.19 -2.17 -7.02
N ALA A 60 -1.77 -2.15 -8.28
CA ALA A 60 -2.29 -3.06 -9.32
C ALA A 60 -2.05 -4.54 -8.95
N GLY A 61 -0.95 -4.84 -8.26
CA GLY A 61 -0.64 -6.18 -7.74
C GLY A 61 -1.38 -6.54 -6.45
N GLY A 62 -2.19 -5.64 -5.87
CA GLY A 62 -2.93 -5.89 -4.63
C GLY A 62 -2.07 -5.93 -3.36
N TYR A 63 -0.84 -5.43 -3.42
CA TYR A 63 0.06 -5.32 -2.27
C TYR A 63 -0.22 -4.07 -1.44
N LEU A 64 -0.69 -3.01 -2.09
CA LEU A 64 -1.14 -1.77 -1.47
C LEU A 64 -2.59 -1.47 -1.89
N THR A 65 -3.37 -0.89 -0.99
CA THR A 65 -4.74 -0.41 -1.24
C THR A 65 -4.87 1.00 -0.69
N TYR A 66 -5.72 1.83 -1.28
CA TYR A 66 -6.00 3.15 -0.70
C TYR A 66 -6.83 2.98 0.57
N THR A 67 -6.49 3.72 1.62
CA THR A 67 -7.22 3.65 2.89
C THR A 67 -8.67 4.12 2.79
N ASP A 68 -8.97 5.07 1.90
CA ASP A 68 -10.33 5.52 1.60
C ASP A 68 -11.17 4.42 0.93
N GLU A 69 -10.56 3.53 0.13
CA GLU A 69 -11.26 2.38 -0.47
C GLU A 69 -11.66 1.34 0.58
N VAL A 70 -10.90 1.21 1.68
CA VAL A 70 -11.19 0.25 2.75
C VAL A 70 -12.39 0.69 3.60
N GLN A 71 -12.68 1.99 3.69
CA GLN A 71 -13.91 2.49 4.32
C GLN A 71 -15.15 2.23 3.46
N SER A 72 -15.01 2.17 2.13
CA SER A 72 -16.14 1.92 1.24
C SER A 72 -16.58 0.45 1.18
N GLN A 73 -15.71 -0.51 1.52
CA GLN A 73 -16.08 -1.94 1.58
C GLN A 73 -16.69 -2.39 2.90
N SER A 74 -16.69 -1.55 3.95
CA SER A 74 -17.32 -1.89 5.24
C SER A 74 -18.78 -1.44 5.34
N SER A 75 -19.35 -0.85 4.29
CA SER A 75 -20.73 -0.32 4.28
C SER A 75 -21.69 -1.08 3.36
N HIS A 76 -21.35 -2.30 2.95
CA HIS A 76 -22.20 -3.12 2.08
C HIS A 76 -22.44 -4.50 2.69
N ASN A 77 -23.12 -4.52 3.83
CA ASN A 77 -23.91 -5.68 4.28
C ASN A 77 -24.86 -5.26 5.40
N GLU A 78 -25.89 -4.50 5.05
CA GLU A 78 -27.21 -4.74 5.64
C GLU A 78 -28.13 -5.10 4.48
N VAL A 79 -28.20 -6.41 4.26
CA VAL A 79 -29.17 -7.05 3.37
C VAL A 79 -30.55 -6.82 3.99
N LYS A 80 -31.47 -6.35 3.14
CA LYS A 80 -32.90 -6.28 3.41
C LYS A 80 -33.43 -7.62 3.94
N GLU A 81 -34.24 -7.56 5.00
CA GLU A 81 -35.53 -8.26 5.08
C GLU A 81 -36.57 -7.35 5.75
#